data_AF-A0A7Y3NV09-F1
#
_entry.id   AF-A0A7Y3NV09-F1
#
_cell.length_a   1.000
_cell.length_b   1.000
_cell.length_c   1.000
_cell.angle_alpha   90.00
_cell.angle_beta   90.00
_cell.angle_gamma   90.00
#
_symmetry.space_group_name_H-M   'P 1'
#
loop_
_entity.id
_entity.type
_entity.pdbx_description
1 polymer ?
#
loop_
_entity_poly.entity_id
_entity_poly.type
_entity_poly.pdbx_seq_one_letter_code
_entity_poly.pdbx_strand_id
1 'polypeptide(L)'
;MDGSLPGAFRQAVTSPSFGFSVGLNLDIPLGNRAARAALYRRRMLRRQALTQMLKDAQNIARDIASDLINLTADWSQIRVARQRRLSAALVLRGLKVKELSGHALSPTFLQLQLSAQENLAEAQIAQSAAIAAYNLDLVQFERDKGTLLEFDRVAISPAGSQ
;
A
#
# COMPACT_ATOMS: atom_id res chain seq x y z
N MET A 1 -82.74 52.84 0.52
CA MET A 1 -82.53 51.41 0.73
C MET A 1 -81.45 51.00 -0.26
N ASP A 2 -80.25 50.57 0.06
CA ASP A 2 -79.47 50.44 1.29
C ASP A 2 -78.15 49.81 0.83
N GLY A 3 -77.04 50.03 1.53
CA GLY A 3 -75.84 49.20 1.35
C GLY A 3 -74.60 49.88 0.77
N SER A 4 -74.02 50.76 1.59
CA SER A 4 -72.56 50.83 1.86
C SER A 4 -71.57 50.38 0.76
N LEU A 5 -71.25 51.25 -0.19
CA LEU A 5 -70.07 51.09 -1.06
C LEU A 5 -69.14 52.33 -1.25
N PRO A 6 -69.30 53.50 -0.59
CA PRO A 6 -68.25 54.54 -0.61
C PRO A 6 -67.34 54.60 0.63
N GLY A 7 -67.58 53.77 1.66
CA GLY A 7 -66.86 53.81 2.95
C GLY A 7 -65.63 52.88 3.04
N ALA A 8 -65.63 51.77 2.32
CA ALA A 8 -64.54 50.76 2.40
C ALA A 8 -63.25 51.20 1.69
N PHE A 9 -63.34 52.09 0.70
CA PHE A 9 -62.16 52.65 0.02
C PHE A 9 -61.44 53.72 0.84
N ARG A 10 -62.05 54.27 1.89
CA ARG A 10 -61.40 55.25 2.78
C ARG A 10 -60.61 54.59 3.91
N GLN A 11 -60.72 53.27 4.07
CA GLN A 11 -59.98 52.50 5.07
C GLN A 11 -58.69 51.86 4.53
N ALA A 12 -58.20 52.36 3.39
CA ALA A 12 -56.81 52.19 2.94
C ALA A 12 -55.94 53.44 3.24
N VAL A 13 -56.49 54.44 3.95
CA VAL A 13 -55.84 55.74 4.26
C VAL A 13 -55.70 55.96 5.77
N THR A 14 -55.40 54.91 6.54
CA THR A 14 -54.95 55.09 7.94
C THR A 14 -53.88 54.07 8.30
N SER A 15 -52.68 54.63 8.41
CA SER A 15 -51.43 54.07 8.92
C SER A 15 -50.76 53.02 8.03
N PRO A 16 -49.58 53.31 7.44
CA PRO A 16 -48.66 52.24 7.13
C PRO A 16 -48.25 51.63 8.47
N SER A 17 -48.75 50.42 8.77
CA SER A 17 -48.18 49.62 9.84
C SER A 17 -46.78 49.19 9.41
N PHE A 18 -45.82 50.10 9.57
CA PHE A 18 -44.40 49.78 9.52
C PHE A 18 -44.08 48.93 10.75
N GLY A 19 -44.25 47.62 10.63
CA GLY A 19 -43.82 46.66 11.63
C GLY A 19 -42.33 46.38 11.45
N PHE A 20 -41.47 47.07 12.21
CA PHE A 20 -40.07 46.67 12.33
C PHE A 20 -39.95 45.78 13.57
N SER A 21 -39.78 44.47 13.37
CA SER A 21 -39.54 43.54 14.46
C SER A 21 -38.03 43.32 14.63
N VAL A 22 -37.52 43.67 15.82
CA VAL A 22 -36.17 43.31 16.25
C VAL A 22 -36.35 42.24 17.32
N GLY A 23 -35.98 41.00 16.98
CA GLY A 23 -35.96 39.88 17.93
C GLY A 23 -34.53 39.69 18.46
N LEU A 24 -34.37 39.67 19.78
CA LEU A 24 -33.14 39.21 20.43
C LEU A 24 -33.43 37.82 21.03
N ASN A 25 -32.83 36.79 20.44
CA ASN A 25 -32.86 35.44 21.00
C ASN A 25 -31.68 35.29 21.96
N LEU A 26 -31.96 35.06 23.24
CA LEU A 26 -30.95 34.90 24.28
C LEU A 26 -30.98 33.46 24.80
N ASP A 27 -30.13 32.60 24.24
CA ASP A 27 -29.98 31.21 24.70
C ASP A 27 -28.98 31.15 25.86
N ILE A 28 -29.47 31.00 27.10
CA ILE A 28 -28.64 30.71 28.27
C ILE A 28 -28.74 29.22 28.60
N PRO A 29 -27.74 28.39 28.25
CA PRO A 29 -27.77 26.97 28.57
C PRO A 29 -27.57 26.78 30.09
N LEU A 30 -28.65 26.47 30.81
CA LEU A 30 -28.66 26.23 32.26
C LEU A 30 -27.92 24.96 32.69
N GLY A 31 -27.38 24.18 31.75
CA GLY A 31 -26.71 22.92 32.01
C GLY A 31 -25.51 22.65 31.12
N ASN A 32 -24.31 22.69 31.69
CA ASN A 32 -23.05 22.27 31.04
C ASN A 32 -22.96 20.72 30.90
N ARG A 33 -24.08 20.00 30.69
CA ARG A 33 -24.09 18.54 30.49
C ARG A 33 -23.64 18.19 29.07
N ALA A 34 -24.11 18.92 28.07
CA ALA A 34 -23.73 18.74 26.67
C ALA A 34 -22.23 19.00 26.44
N ALA A 35 -21.70 20.11 26.97
CA ALA A 35 -20.27 20.42 26.84
C ALA A 35 -19.38 19.45 27.67
N ARG A 36 -19.83 18.98 28.83
CA ARG A 36 -19.15 17.87 29.55
C ARG A 36 -19.15 16.56 28.77
N ALA A 37 -20.27 16.18 28.16
CA ALA A 37 -20.37 14.99 27.30
C ALA A 37 -19.47 15.13 26.05
N ALA A 38 -19.42 16.32 25.44
CA ALA A 38 -18.53 16.61 24.32
C ALA A 38 -17.06 16.49 24.72
N LEU A 39 -16.66 17.00 25.89
CA LEU A 39 -15.30 16.83 26.43
C LEU A 39 -14.96 15.36 26.65
N TYR A 40 -15.88 14.57 27.22
CA TYR A 40 -15.70 13.13 27.41
C TYR A 40 -15.52 12.41 26.06
N ARG A 41 -16.36 12.72 25.08
CA ARG A 41 -16.26 12.18 23.71
C ARG A 41 -14.92 12.54 23.07
N ARG A 42 -14.48 13.80 23.17
CA ARG A 42 -13.17 14.25 22.64
C ARG A 42 -12.00 13.53 23.32
N ARG A 43 -12.07 13.31 24.64
CA ARG A 43 -11.07 12.52 25.37
C ARG A 43 -11.04 11.07 24.91
N MET A 44 -12.20 10.45 24.71
CA MET A 44 -12.28 9.07 24.19
C MET A 44 -11.70 8.97 22.78
N LEU A 45 -12.08 9.88 21.87
CA LEU A 45 -11.52 9.93 20.51
C LEU A 45 -10.01 10.12 20.52
N ARG A 46 -9.47 10.98 21.41
CA ARG A 46 -8.01 11.14 21.57
C ARG A 46 -7.35 9.84 22.03
N ARG A 47 -7.93 9.13 23.00
CA ARG A 47 -7.39 7.83 23.46
C ARG A 47 -7.43 6.81 22.34
N GLN A 48 -8.52 6.75 21.58
CA GLN A 48 -8.64 5.85 20.42
C GLN A 48 -7.58 6.16 19.36
N ALA A 49 -7.37 7.44 19.03
CA ALA A 49 -6.34 7.86 18.07
C ALA A 49 -4.92 7.48 18.54
N LEU A 50 -4.61 7.67 19.83
CA LEU A 50 -3.31 7.24 20.39
C LEU A 50 -3.14 5.72 20.34
N THR A 51 -4.16 4.95 20.70
CA THR A 51 -4.12 3.50 20.59
C THR A 51 -3.96 3.05 19.14
N GLN A 52 -4.62 3.72 18.19
CA GLN A 52 -4.47 3.42 16.77
C GLN A 52 -3.04 3.69 16.31
N MET A 53 -2.48 4.85 16.65
CA MET A 53 -1.11 5.22 16.30
C MET A 53 -0.08 4.21 16.85
N LEU A 54 -0.27 3.72 18.08
CA LEU A 54 0.59 2.68 18.66
C LEU A 54 0.46 1.33 17.93
N LYS A 55 -0.76 0.95 17.52
CA LYS A 55 -0.98 -0.25 16.72
C LYS A 55 -0.33 -0.14 15.35
N ASP A 56 -0.47 1.00 14.70
CA ASP A 56 0.12 1.25 13.38
C ASP A 56 1.65 1.14 13.45
N ALA A 57 2.27 1.75 14.46
CA ALA A 57 3.72 1.62 14.69
C ALA A 57 4.16 0.16 14.94
N GLN A 58 3.39 -0.61 15.72
CA GLN A 58 3.68 -2.03 15.96
C GLN A 58 3.53 -2.88 14.69
N ASN A 59 2.53 -2.57 13.85
CA ASN A 59 2.32 -3.28 12.60
C ASN A 59 3.48 -3.00 11.64
N ILE A 60 3.86 -1.74 11.44
CA ILE A 60 5.02 -1.36 10.62
C ILE A 60 6.29 -2.08 11.09
N ALA A 61 6.55 -2.09 12.40
CA ALA A 61 7.72 -2.79 12.94
C ALA A 61 7.68 -4.31 12.69
N ARG A 62 6.50 -4.91 12.74
CA ARG A 62 6.30 -6.34 12.44
C ARG A 62 6.51 -6.61 10.94
N ASP A 63 5.97 -5.76 10.08
CA ASP A 63 6.05 -5.90 8.63
C ASP A 63 7.53 -5.83 8.19
N ILE A 64 8.28 -4.82 8.64
CA ILE A 64 9.73 -4.70 8.40
C ILE A 64 10.50 -5.93 8.89
N ALA A 65 10.15 -6.47 10.06
CA ALA A 65 10.79 -7.67 10.59
C ALA A 65 10.47 -8.92 9.73
N SER A 66 9.23 -9.04 9.25
CA SER A 66 8.81 -10.10 8.34
C SER A 66 9.54 -10.01 7.00
N ASP A 67 9.66 -8.81 6.44
CA ASP A 67 10.36 -8.57 5.18
C ASP A 67 11.84 -8.93 5.28
N LEU A 68 12.50 -8.61 6.39
CA LEU A 68 13.88 -9.01 6.62
C LEU A 68 14.04 -10.54 6.65
N ILE A 69 13.10 -11.24 7.28
CA ILE A 69 13.09 -12.71 7.31
C ILE A 69 12.93 -13.24 5.88
N ASN A 70 11.97 -12.71 5.11
CA ASN A 70 11.75 -13.10 3.71
C ASN A 70 13.00 -12.86 2.86
N LEU A 71 13.64 -11.70 2.98
CA LEU A 71 14.86 -11.36 2.25
C LEU A 71 16.01 -12.32 2.56
N THR A 72 16.15 -12.76 3.81
CA THR A 72 17.14 -13.79 4.18
C THR A 72 16.79 -15.17 3.62
N ALA A 73 15.51 -15.52 3.55
CA ALA A 73 15.05 -16.76 2.94
C ALA A 73 15.30 -16.76 1.42
N ASP A 74 15.00 -15.66 0.75
CA ASP A 74 15.25 -15.45 -0.68
C ASP A 74 16.73 -15.55 -1.03
N TRP A 75 17.59 -14.96 -0.21
CA TRP A 75 19.04 -15.11 -0.37
C TRP A 75 19.48 -16.58 -0.28
N SER A 76 18.92 -17.33 0.67
CA SER A 76 19.16 -18.78 0.77
C SER A 76 18.66 -19.51 -0.48
N GLN A 77 17.48 -19.16 -0.99
CA GLN A 77 16.91 -19.74 -2.20
C GLN A 77 17.77 -19.48 -3.44
N ILE A 78 18.33 -18.27 -3.59
CA ILE A 78 19.29 -17.96 -4.66
C ILE A 78 20.51 -18.89 -4.58
N ARG A 79 21.07 -19.10 -3.37
CA ARG A 79 22.22 -19.99 -3.19
C ARG A 79 21.89 -21.42 -3.60
N VAL A 80 20.73 -21.93 -3.19
CA VAL A 80 20.26 -23.27 -3.57
C VAL A 80 20.06 -23.38 -5.08
N ALA A 81 19.39 -22.41 -5.71
CA ALA A 81 19.16 -22.39 -7.15
C ALA A 81 20.47 -22.31 -7.95
N ARG A 82 21.43 -21.50 -7.49
CA ARG A 82 22.77 -21.42 -8.07
C ARG A 82 23.50 -22.77 -7.99
N GLN A 83 23.42 -23.45 -6.85
CA GLN A 83 24.03 -24.76 -6.69
C GLN A 83 23.39 -25.80 -7.61
N ARG A 84 22.05 -25.79 -7.75
CA ARG A 84 21.34 -26.65 -8.70
C ARG A 84 21.80 -26.42 -10.14
N ARG A 85 21.92 -25.17 -10.57
CA ARG A 85 22.45 -24.83 -11.91
C ARG A 85 23.87 -25.35 -12.11
N LEU A 86 24.74 -25.17 -11.11
CA LEU A 86 26.13 -25.68 -11.17
C LEU A 86 26.16 -27.19 -11.29
N SER A 87 25.39 -27.91 -10.48
CA SER A 87 25.29 -29.37 -10.55
C SER A 87 24.77 -29.84 -11.91
N ALA A 88 23.71 -29.23 -12.44
CA ALA A 88 23.19 -29.55 -13.77
C ALA A 88 24.23 -29.31 -14.87
N ALA A 89 25.00 -28.22 -14.78
CA ALA A 89 26.07 -27.92 -15.72
C ALA A 89 27.20 -28.94 -15.67
N LEU A 90 27.55 -29.43 -14.47
CA LEU A 90 28.56 -30.48 -14.30
C LEU A 90 28.09 -31.81 -14.91
N VAL A 91 26.81 -32.17 -14.75
CA VAL A 91 26.23 -33.37 -15.37
C VAL A 91 26.33 -33.28 -16.89
N LEU A 92 25.88 -32.16 -17.48
CA LEU A 92 25.94 -31.96 -18.93
C LEU A 92 27.38 -31.98 -19.45
N ARG A 93 28.32 -31.38 -18.71
CA ARG A 93 29.75 -31.42 -19.04
C ARG A 93 30.29 -32.85 -19.00
N GLY A 94 29.92 -33.64 -17.99
CA GLY A 94 30.30 -35.04 -17.88
C GLY A 94 29.81 -35.88 -19.06
N LEU A 95 28.58 -35.66 -19.51
CA LEU A 95 28.04 -36.31 -20.72
C LEU A 95 28.82 -35.90 -21.97
N LYS A 96 29.12 -34.61 -22.13
CA LYS A 96 29.90 -34.12 -23.29
C LYS A 96 31.33 -34.66 -23.34
N VAL A 97 31.96 -34.89 -22.18
CA VAL A 97 33.26 -35.57 -22.12
C VAL A 97 33.14 -37.02 -22.57
N LYS A 98 32.09 -37.76 -22.15
CA LYS A 98 31.87 -39.14 -22.60
C LYS A 98 31.67 -39.25 -24.12
N GLU A 99 30.93 -38.30 -24.69
CA GLU A 99 30.73 -38.16 -26.14
C GLU A 99 32.08 -38.00 -26.87
N LEU A 100 32.93 -37.07 -26.42
CA LEU A 100 34.25 -36.82 -27.00
C LEU A 100 35.21 -38.02 -26.85
N SER A 101 35.06 -38.82 -25.80
CA SER A 101 35.83 -40.06 -25.60
C SER A 101 35.38 -41.23 -26.50
N GLY A 102 34.52 -40.98 -27.49
CA GLY A 102 34.14 -41.98 -28.49
C GLY A 102 33.00 -42.90 -28.08
N HIS A 103 32.18 -42.52 -27.08
CA HIS A 103 30.92 -43.25 -26.84
C HIS A 103 30.01 -43.10 -28.06
N ALA A 104 29.49 -44.21 -28.56
CA ALA A 104 28.55 -44.20 -29.68
C ALA A 104 27.31 -43.36 -29.33
N LEU A 105 26.91 -42.46 -30.25
CA LEU A 105 25.71 -41.64 -30.16
C LEU A 105 24.46 -42.52 -30.36
N SER A 106 24.16 -43.36 -29.38
CA SER A 106 22.91 -44.12 -29.38
C SER A 106 21.72 -43.17 -29.20
N PRO A 107 20.53 -43.52 -29.70
CA PRO A 107 19.31 -42.74 -29.45
C PRO A 107 19.06 -42.51 -27.95
N THR A 108 19.39 -43.51 -27.11
CA THR A 108 19.28 -43.41 -25.65
C THR A 108 20.27 -42.40 -25.04
N PHE A 109 21.48 -42.29 -25.58
CA PHE A 109 22.46 -41.31 -25.13
C PHE A 109 22.09 -39.88 -25.55
N LEU A 110 21.61 -39.72 -26.79
CA LEU A 110 21.08 -38.44 -27.27
C LEU A 110 19.91 -37.94 -26.41
N GLN A 111 18.97 -38.83 -26.07
CA GLN A 111 17.87 -38.51 -25.18
C GLN A 111 18.37 -38.07 -23.79
N LEU A 112 19.35 -38.77 -23.23
CA LEU A 112 19.96 -38.40 -21.95
C LEU A 112 20.63 -37.03 -22.01
N GLN A 113 21.31 -36.71 -23.12
CA GLN A 113 21.95 -35.41 -23.33
C GLN A 113 20.92 -34.28 -23.45
N LEU A 114 19.83 -34.50 -24.20
CA LEU A 114 18.72 -33.55 -24.31
C LEU A 114 18.08 -33.29 -22.94
N SER A 115 17.74 -34.34 -22.19
CA SER A 115 17.17 -34.18 -20.85
C SER A 115 18.15 -33.49 -19.89
N ALA A 116 19.46 -33.69 -20.01
CA ALA A 116 20.44 -32.95 -19.23
C ALA A 116 20.52 -31.45 -19.62
N GLN A 117 20.33 -31.12 -20.90
CA GLN A 117 20.24 -29.73 -21.37
C GLN A 117 18.96 -29.06 -20.87
N GLU A 118 17.81 -29.74 -20.94
CA GLU A 118 16.53 -29.28 -20.40
C GLU A 118 16.66 -28.99 -18.90
N ASN A 119 17.19 -29.93 -18.12
CA ASN A 119 17.44 -29.75 -16.68
C ASN A 119 18.34 -28.54 -16.37
N LEU A 120 19.36 -28.29 -17.19
CA LEU A 120 20.22 -27.11 -17.02
C LEU A 120 19.46 -25.82 -17.34
N ALA A 121 18.65 -25.80 -18.40
CA ALA A 121 17.84 -24.65 -18.77
C ALA A 121 16.81 -24.32 -17.69
N GLU A 122 16.11 -25.32 -17.16
CA GLU A 122 15.18 -25.16 -16.04
C GLU A 122 15.88 -24.62 -14.79
N ALA A 123 17.07 -25.14 -14.47
CA ALA A 123 17.85 -24.64 -13.32
C ALA A 123 18.32 -23.19 -13.52
N GLN A 124 18.62 -22.76 -14.74
CA GLN A 124 18.94 -21.37 -15.08
C GLN A 124 17.72 -20.45 -14.92
N ILE A 125 16.55 -20.89 -15.39
CA ILE A 125 15.29 -20.16 -15.24
C ILE A 125 14.96 -20.00 -13.75
N ALA A 126 15.05 -21.09 -12.98
CA ALA A 126 14.80 -21.08 -11.54
C ALA A 126 15.77 -20.15 -10.79
N GLN A 127 17.06 -20.13 -11.15
CA GLN A 127 18.02 -19.19 -10.57
C GLN A 127 17.64 -17.73 -10.88
N SER A 128 17.27 -17.45 -12.13
CA SER A 128 16.89 -16.09 -12.56
C SER A 128 15.62 -15.62 -11.85
N ALA A 129 14.63 -16.49 -11.71
CA ALA A 129 13.39 -16.21 -10.97
C ALA A 129 13.67 -15.95 -9.48
N ALA A 130 14.56 -16.72 -8.84
CA ALA A 130 14.95 -16.50 -7.44
C ALA A 130 15.65 -15.14 -7.24
N ILE A 131 16.48 -14.72 -8.19
CA ILE A 131 17.12 -13.40 -8.15
C ILE A 131 16.09 -12.28 -8.33
N ALA A 132 15.14 -12.47 -9.25
CA ALA A 132 14.08 -11.49 -9.47
C ALA A 132 13.16 -11.34 -8.24
N ALA A 133 12.81 -12.44 -7.58
CA ALA A 133 12.03 -12.44 -6.33
C ALA A 133 12.75 -11.66 -5.23
N TYR A 134 14.02 -11.98 -4.97
CA TYR A 134 14.84 -11.25 -4.00
C TYR A 134 14.90 -9.74 -4.26
N ASN A 135 15.03 -9.33 -5.52
CA ASN A 135 15.08 -7.91 -5.86
C ASN A 135 13.72 -7.22 -5.62
N LEU A 136 12.60 -7.91 -5.89
CA LEU A 136 11.26 -7.39 -5.62
C LEU A 136 11.03 -7.23 -4.11
N ASP A 137 11.40 -8.24 -3.33
CA ASP A 137 11.29 -8.24 -1.87
C ASP A 137 12.21 -7.19 -1.24
N LEU A 138 13.40 -6.98 -1.80
CA LEU A 138 14.29 -5.89 -1.39
C LEU A 138 13.65 -4.51 -1.62
N VAL A 139 13.04 -4.28 -2.77
CA VAL A 139 12.34 -3.02 -3.06
C VAL A 139 11.15 -2.82 -2.13
N GLN A 140 10.40 -3.88 -1.81
CA GLN A 140 9.29 -3.81 -0.86
C GLN A 140 9.79 -3.49 0.55
N PHE A 141 10.87 -4.12 0.99
CA PHE A 141 11.51 -3.80 2.27
C PHE A 141 11.97 -2.33 2.36
N GLU A 142 12.56 -1.78 1.29
CA GLU A 142 12.92 -0.36 1.23
C GLU A 142 11.68 0.56 1.26
N ARG A 143 10.56 0.13 0.68
CA ARG A 143 9.26 0.83 0.76
C ARG A 143 8.73 0.88 2.17
N ASP A 144 8.74 -0.24 2.89
CA ASP A 144 8.12 -0.35 4.20
C ASP A 144 8.94 0.35 5.30
N LYS A 145 10.25 0.47 5.10
CA LYS A 145 11.10 1.38 5.88
C LYS A 145 10.86 2.87 5.62
N GLY A 146 10.21 3.23 4.51
CA GLY A 146 10.05 4.61 4.05
C GLY A 146 11.29 5.21 3.38
N THR A 147 12.29 4.38 3.04
CA THR A 147 13.56 4.80 2.42
C THR A 147 13.61 4.60 0.90
N LEU A 148 12.54 4.07 0.30
CA LEU A 148 12.50 3.71 -1.13
C LEU A 148 12.93 4.85 -2.07
N LEU A 149 12.45 6.08 -1.84
CA LEU A 149 12.79 7.22 -2.70
C LEU A 149 14.28 7.59 -2.62
N GLU A 150 14.90 7.43 -1.45
CA GLU A 150 16.33 7.64 -1.25
C GLU A 150 17.15 6.50 -1.86
N PHE A 151 16.68 5.25 -1.72
CA PHE A 151 17.29 4.06 -2.30
C PHE A 151 17.30 4.09 -3.84
N ASP A 152 16.16 4.42 -4.46
CA ASP A 152 16.02 4.56 -5.92
C ASP A 152 16.61 5.88 -6.46
N ARG A 153 17.20 6.72 -5.59
CA ARG A 153 17.77 8.04 -5.92
C ARG A 153 16.80 8.95 -6.66
N VAL A 154 15.51 8.86 -6.34
CA VAL A 154 14.47 9.71 -6.94
C VAL A 154 14.40 11.02 -6.14
N ALA A 155 15.09 12.05 -6.63
CA ALA A 155 14.98 13.40 -6.08
C ALA A 155 13.76 14.10 -6.68
N ILE A 156 12.79 14.48 -5.85
CA ILE A 156 11.72 15.40 -6.26
C ILE A 156 12.31 16.80 -6.27
N SER A 157 12.68 17.30 -7.45
CA SER A 157 13.00 18.72 -7.61
C SER A 157 11.69 19.52 -7.45
N PRO A 158 11.60 20.49 -6.53
CA PRO A 158 10.45 21.37 -6.47
C PRO A 158 10.30 22.08 -7.81
N ALA A 159 9.12 21.97 -8.42
CA ALA A 159 8.77 22.71 -9.61
C ALA A 159 8.90 24.21 -9.29
N GLY A 160 9.67 24.93 -10.11
CA GLY A 160 10.12 26.28 -9.84
C GLY A 160 8.98 27.25 -9.50
N SER A 161 9.24 28.05 -8.48
CA SER A 161 8.57 29.33 -8.26
C SER A 161 8.91 30.26 -9.42
N GLN A 162 7.94 30.54 -10.28
CA GLN A 162 7.91 31.76 -11.09
C GLN A 162 6.84 32.69 -10.53
#